data_AF-A0A1H6TED2-F1
#
_entry.id   AF-A0A1H6TED2-F1
#
_cell.length_a   1.000
_cell.length_b   1.000
_cell.length_c   1.000
_cell.angle_alpha   90.00
_cell.angle_beta   90.00
_cell.angle_gamma   90.00
#
_symmetry.space_group_name_H-M   'P 1'
#
loop_
_entity.id
_entity.type
_entity.pdbx_description
1 polymer ?
#
loop_
_entity_poly.entity_id
_entity_poly.type
_entity_poly.pdbx_seq_one_letter_code
_entity_poly.pdbx_strand_id
1 'polypeptide(L)' 'MEMQRKIFGQGASGGDGGKGRMVTVALPTPYEGVGNALRSTFTPGREALPDDMAALLAKLDRR' A
#
# COMPACT_ATOMS: atom_id res chain seq x y z
N MET A 1 9.03 -6.70 -19.75
CA MET A 1 9.34 -6.23 -18.38
C MET A 1 9.29 -7.43 -17.46
N GLU A 2 10.45 -7.92 -17.02
CA GLU A 2 10.54 -8.94 -15.98
C GLU A 2 10.17 -8.30 -14.64
N MET A 3 9.06 -8.73 -14.04
CA MET A 3 8.79 -8.45 -12.63
C MET A 3 9.52 -9.50 -11.81
N GLN A 4 10.65 -9.12 -11.22
CA GLN A 4 11.37 -9.94 -10.24
C GLN A 4 10.40 -10.29 -9.10
N ARG A 5 9.87 -11.52 -9.15
CA ARG A 5 9.11 -12.11 -8.05
C ARG A 5 10.08 -12.32 -6.91
N LYS A 6 10.02 -11.45 -5.91
CA LYS A 6 10.80 -11.55 -4.68
C LYS A 6 10.40 -12.86 -4.00
N ILE A 7 11.29 -13.86 -4.07
CA ILE A 7 11.12 -15.16 -3.43
C ILE A 7 11.18 -14.90 -1.92
N PHE A 8 10.03 -14.75 -1.27
CA PHE A 8 9.92 -14.75 0.19
C PHE A 8 9.97 -16.18 0.72
N GLY A 9 11.08 -16.87 0.44
CA GLY A 9 11.18 -18.31 0.70
C GLY A 9 12.63 -18.77 0.73
N GLN A 10 13.42 -18.28 1.68
CA GLN A 10 14.69 -18.93 2.00
C GLN A 10 14.98 -18.81 3.50
N GLY A 11 14.83 -19.93 4.21
CA GLY A 11 15.21 -20.06 5.61
C GLY A 11 14.24 -20.87 6.49
N ALA A 12 13.97 -22.14 6.14
CA ALA A 12 13.43 -23.09 7.11
C ALA A 12 13.91 -24.51 6.80
N SER A 13 15.22 -24.72 6.84
CA SER A 13 15.79 -26.05 7.03
C SER A 13 15.64 -26.43 8.51
N GLY A 14 14.74 -27.39 8.76
CA GLY A 14 14.78 -28.39 9.84
C GLY A 14 15.17 -27.97 11.26
N GLY A 15 14.23 -28.12 12.19
CA GLY A 15 14.50 -28.06 13.62
C GLY A 15 13.27 -28.44 14.41
N ASP A 16 13.21 -29.71 14.80
CA ASP A 16 12.26 -30.34 15.70
C ASP A 16 12.20 -29.67 17.09
N GLY A 17 11.07 -29.82 17.79
CA GLY A 17 10.99 -29.63 19.24
C GLY A 17 10.49 -28.29 19.79
N GLY A 18 9.19 -28.23 20.13
CA GLY A 18 8.66 -27.61 21.35
C GLY A 18 9.21 -26.26 21.84
N LYS A 19 8.73 -25.15 21.26
CA LYS A 19 8.45 -23.84 21.91
C LYS A 19 8.04 -22.87 20.80
N GLY A 20 7.06 -22.01 21.08
CA GLY A 20 6.43 -21.12 20.09
C GLY A 20 7.44 -20.52 19.11
N ARG A 21 7.30 -20.87 17.83
CA ARG A 21 8.18 -20.42 16.75
C ARG A 21 7.98 -18.93 16.56
N MET A 22 8.89 -18.13 17.11
CA MET A 22 8.90 -16.70 16.92
C MET A 22 9.35 -16.39 15.48
N VAL A 23 8.47 -15.78 14.69
CA VAL A 23 8.78 -15.35 13.32
C VAL A 23 8.80 -13.83 13.32
N THR A 24 9.94 -13.24 13.00
CA THR A 24 10.06 -11.79 12.83
C THR A 24 9.43 -11.43 11.48
N VAL A 25 8.23 -10.85 11.52
CA VAL A 25 7.56 -10.35 10.31
C VAL A 25 8.04 -8.91 10.07
N ALA A 26 8.63 -8.66 8.91
CA ALA A 26 8.99 -7.31 8.50
C ALA A 26 7.73 -6.52 8.12
N LEU A 27 7.74 -5.21 8.39
CA LEU A 27 6.70 -4.32 7.89
C LEU A 27 6.75 -4.30 6.35
N PRO A 28 5.59 -4.37 5.66
CA PRO A 28 5.55 -4.19 4.22
C PRO A 28 6.19 -2.86 3.82
N THR A 29 6.85 -2.85 2.67
CA THR A 29 7.39 -1.58 2.15
C THR A 29 6.23 -0.68 1.71
N PRO A 30 6.43 0.64 1.64
CA PRO A 30 5.42 1.54 1.10
C PRO A 30 4.93 1.04 -0.27
N TYR A 31 3.63 1.12 -0.49
CA TYR A 31 2.99 0.69 -1.75
C TYR A 31 3.00 -0.83 -2.01
N GLU A 32 3.10 -1.66 -0.97
CA GLU A 32 2.86 -3.11 -1.06
C GLU A 32 1.49 -3.52 -0.47
N GLY A 33 1.06 -4.74 -0.83
CA GLY A 33 -0.11 -5.41 -0.26
C GLY A 33 -1.41 -4.59 -0.33
N VAL A 34 -2.14 -4.56 0.79
CA VAL A 34 -3.43 -3.84 0.91
C VAL A 34 -3.28 -2.35 0.61
N GLY A 35 -2.17 -1.74 1.00
CA GLY A 35 -1.91 -0.32 0.72
C GLY A 35 -1.74 -0.03 -0.76
N ASN A 36 -1.27 -1.00 -1.56
CA ASN A 36 -1.24 -0.88 -3.01
C ASN A 36 -2.62 -1.09 -3.63
N ALA A 37 -3.35 -2.10 -3.15
CA ALA A 37 -4.70 -2.40 -3.62
C ALA A 37 -5.65 -1.22 -3.43
N LEU A 38 -5.66 -0.61 -2.24
CA LEU A 38 -6.47 0.57 -1.97
C LEU A 38 -6.11 1.74 -2.88
N ARG A 39 -4.80 1.96 -3.12
CA ARG A 39 -4.37 3.00 -4.04
C ARG A 39 -4.84 2.72 -5.46
N SER A 40 -4.72 1.50 -5.96
CA SER A 40 -5.22 1.16 -7.30
C SER A 40 -6.73 1.40 -7.42
N THR A 41 -7.51 1.07 -6.39
CA THR A 41 -8.97 1.23 -6.41
C THR A 41 -9.41 2.69 -6.30
N PHE A 42 -8.72 3.47 -5.46
CA PHE A 42 -9.07 4.86 -5.17
C PHE A 42 -8.09 5.85 -5.78
N THR A 43 -7.33 5.46 -6.81
CA THR A 43 -6.47 6.40 -7.54
C THR A 43 -7.41 7.48 -8.07
N PRO A 44 -7.22 8.75 -7.66
CA PRO A 44 -8.06 9.82 -8.18
C PRO A 44 -7.99 9.77 -9.69
N GLY A 45 -9.15 9.62 -10.35
CA GLY A 45 -9.22 9.72 -11.79
C GLY A 45 -8.65 11.07 -12.22
N ARG A 46 -8.22 11.17 -13.48
CA ARG A 46 -7.84 12.45 -14.10
C ARG A 46 -9.00 13.47 -14.16
N GLU A 47 -10.17 13.11 -13.66
CA GLU A 47 -11.33 13.97 -13.59
C GLU A 47 -11.03 15.15 -12.68
N ALA A 48 -11.23 16.35 -13.24
CA ALA A 48 -11.03 17.61 -12.54
C ALA A 48 -11.89 17.65 -11.27
N LEU A 49 -11.47 18.46 -10.31
CA LEU A 49 -12.26 18.76 -9.12
C LEU A 49 -13.67 19.20 -9.57
N PRO A 50 -14.75 18.58 -9.06
CA PRO A 50 -16.12 19.02 -9.31
C PRO A 50 -16.30 20.53 -9.14
N ASP A 51 -17.04 21.15 -10.06
CA ASP A 51 -17.19 22.61 -10.15
C ASP A 51 -17.76 23.25 -8.88
N ASP A 52 -18.65 22.52 -8.19
CA ASP A 52 -19.21 22.93 -6.90
C ASP A 52 -18.14 23.04 -5.82
N MET A 53 -17.23 22.06 -5.75
CA MET A 53 -16.08 22.08 -4.85
C MET A 53 -15.10 23.19 -5.22
N ALA A 54 -14.84 23.41 -6.51
CA ALA A 54 -14.01 24.54 -6.98
C ALA A 54 -14.62 25.90 -6.56
N ALA A 55 -15.94 26.04 -6.65
CA ALA A 55 -16.65 27.24 -6.23
C ALA A 55 -16.57 27.48 -4.71
N LEU A 56 -16.56 26.41 -3.90
CA LEU A 56 -16.33 26.52 -2.46
C LEU A 56 -14.91 26.99 -2.15
N LEU A 57 -13.90 26.45 -2.82
CA LEU A 57 -12.50 26.88 -2.65
C LEU A 57 -12.32 28.36 -3.04
N ALA A 58 -12.95 28.80 -4.13
CA ALA A 58 -12.90 30.21 -4.55
C ALA A 58 -13.48 31.19 -3.52
N LYS A 59 -14.37 30.74 -2.63
CA LYS A 59 -14.86 31.57 -1.51
C LYS A 59 -13.83 31.71 -0.40
N LEU A 60 -13.03 30.67 -0.15
CA LEU A 60 -11.95 30.71 0.84
C LEU A 60 -10.81 31.61 0.39
N ASP A 61 -10.51 31.64 -0.91
CA ASP A 61 -9.41 32.41 -1.49
C ASP A 61 -9.66 33.93 -1.50
N ARG A 62 -10.92 34.36 -1.34
CA ARG A 62 -11.33 35.79 -1.33
C ARG A 62 -11.26 36.44 0.06
N ARG A 63 -10.61 35.79 1.03
CA ARG A 63 -10.46 36.28 2.40
C ARG A 63 -9.07 36.87 2.61
#